data_AF-A0A938SPE4-F1
#
_entry.id   AF-A0A938SPE4-F1
#
_cell.length_a   1.000
_cell.length_b   1.000
_cell.length_c   1.000
_cell.angle_alpha   90.00
_cell.angle_beta   90.00
_cell.angle_gamma   90.00
#
_symmetry.space_group_name_H-M   'P 1'
#
loop_
_entity.id
_entity.type
_entity.pdbx_description
1 polymer ?
#
loop_
_entity_poly.entity_id
_entity_poly.type
_entity_poly.pdbx_seq_one_letter_code
_entity_poly.pdbx_strand_id
1 'polypeptide(L)'
;MKVIFKHDVLVLVPQSPDETAALSAWKDSRDDHVFRLSATEGVGAAFLNLGERSIALGEPINVISNSPDRRCQLISNFAHTPFVLDGVAYASVEGFWQSLKCDRQSDRRRVAAMWGKPAMRAGRAIPYEATVSYGDRQVVVGTWDHWQLMSAACWAKFAQDERAKAALLATGSRPLTHQTRTYCRTIPGVIMAEIWMKIRAHLGHGGDCGSVSGGREPARLCTGERRA
;
A
#
# COMPACT_ATOMS: atom_id res chain seq x y z
N MET A 1 42.12 -5.26 18.46
CA MET A 1 41.13 -5.83 17.54
C MET A 1 41.88 -6.18 16.28
N LYS A 2 41.89 -7.46 15.92
CA LYS A 2 42.56 -7.94 14.70
C LYS A 2 41.56 -7.95 13.55
N VAL A 3 41.94 -7.37 12.42
CA VAL A 3 41.16 -7.42 11.18
C VAL A 3 41.78 -8.48 10.27
N ILE A 4 40.96 -9.37 9.73
CA ILE A 4 41.38 -10.39 8.77
C ILE A 4 40.57 -10.20 7.48
N PHE A 5 41.28 -10.07 6.35
CA PHE A 5 40.68 -10.02 5.03
C PHE A 5 40.70 -11.43 4.41
N LYS A 6 39.55 -11.94 4.00
CA LYS A 6 39.43 -13.22 3.28
C LYS A 6 38.44 -13.06 2.13
N HIS A 7 38.93 -13.06 0.89
CA HIS A 7 38.11 -12.86 -0.31
C HIS A 7 37.15 -11.66 -0.11
N ASP A 8 35.84 -11.93 -0.10
CA ASP A 8 34.77 -10.93 0.03
C ASP A 8 34.31 -10.71 1.49
N VAL A 9 35.06 -11.20 2.48
CA VAL A 9 34.71 -11.14 3.89
C VAL A 9 35.80 -10.43 4.71
N LEU A 10 35.36 -9.46 5.52
CA LEU A 10 36.16 -8.85 6.57
C LEU A 10 35.76 -9.44 7.92
N VAL A 11 36.73 -9.99 8.65
CA VAL A 11 36.51 -10.61 9.96
C VAL A 11 37.17 -9.75 11.03
N LEU A 12 36.37 -9.31 12.01
CA LEU A 12 36.84 -8.64 13.22
C LEU A 12 37.01 -9.68 14.33
N VAL A 13 38.24 -9.82 14.84
CA VAL A 13 38.57 -10.75 15.92
C VAL A 13 39.02 -9.93 17.14
N PRO A 14 38.23 -9.90 18.23
CA PRO A 14 38.63 -9.20 19.44
C PRO A 14 39.86 -9.89 20.04
N GLN A 15 40.77 -9.10 20.61
CA GLN A 15 42.02 -9.58 21.21
C GLN A 15 42.07 -9.37 22.72
N SER A 16 41.04 -8.74 23.30
CA SER A 16 40.89 -8.52 24.73
C SER A 16 39.43 -8.74 25.18
N PRO A 17 39.19 -8.92 26.50
CA PRO A 17 37.83 -8.98 27.04
C PRO A 17 36.99 -7.73 26.72
N ASP A 18 37.58 -6.53 26.81
CA ASP A 18 36.89 -5.27 26.52
C ASP A 18 36.44 -5.17 25.07
N GLU A 19 37.30 -5.58 24.12
CA GLU A 19 36.95 -5.64 22.70
C GLU A 19 35.88 -6.69 22.42
N THR A 20 35.88 -7.80 23.17
CA THR A 20 34.86 -8.84 23.06
C THR A 20 33.50 -8.29 23.49
N ALA A 21 33.45 -7.59 24.63
CA ALA A 21 32.22 -6.95 25.10
C ALA A 21 31.71 -5.89 24.12
N ALA A 22 32.61 -5.04 23.61
CA ALA A 22 32.26 -4.01 22.64
C ALA A 22 31.71 -4.58 21.33
N LEU A 23 32.36 -5.62 20.76
CA LEU A 23 31.90 -6.26 19.54
C LEU A 23 30.57 -6.99 19.73
N SER A 24 30.37 -7.65 20.89
CA SER A 24 29.09 -8.31 21.20
C SER A 24 27.94 -7.30 21.25
N ALA A 25 28.09 -6.24 22.04
CA ALA A 25 27.09 -5.18 22.14
C ALA A 25 26.82 -4.50 20.80
N TRP A 26 27.85 -4.34 19.96
CA TRP A 26 27.70 -3.77 18.62
C TRP A 26 26.87 -4.67 17.69
N LYS A 27 27.09 -5.99 17.73
CA LYS A 27 26.38 -6.99 16.91
C LYS A 27 24.91 -7.14 17.30
N ASP A 28 24.63 -7.17 18.60
CA ASP A 28 23.28 -7.46 19.11
C ASP A 28 22.22 -6.47 18.62
N SER A 29 22.63 -5.25 18.25
CA SER A 29 21.72 -4.22 17.72
C SER A 29 21.90 -3.94 16.22
N ARG A 30 22.69 -4.74 15.48
CA ARG A 30 23.08 -4.49 14.07
C ARG A 30 23.11 -5.76 13.22
N ASP A 31 22.42 -6.80 13.66
CA ASP A 31 22.24 -7.99 12.84
C ASP A 31 21.48 -7.60 11.54
N ASP A 32 21.93 -8.16 10.41
CA ASP A 32 21.41 -7.83 9.06
C ASP A 32 21.49 -6.33 8.66
N HIS A 33 22.46 -5.57 9.18
CA HIS A 33 22.73 -4.21 8.70
C HIS A 33 23.65 -4.17 7.47
N VAL A 34 23.43 -3.20 6.60
CA VAL A 34 24.30 -2.92 5.45
C VAL A 34 25.29 -1.81 5.79
N PHE A 35 26.56 -2.04 5.48
CA PHE A 35 27.61 -1.05 5.66
C PHE A 35 28.25 -0.70 4.32
N ARG A 36 28.55 0.60 4.14
CA ARG A 36 29.38 1.06 3.02
C ARG A 36 30.79 1.29 3.50
N LEU A 37 31.77 0.71 2.82
CA LEU A 37 33.17 1.07 2.99
C LEU A 37 33.39 2.48 2.44
N SER A 38 33.90 3.38 3.28
CA SER A 38 34.31 4.72 2.92
C SER A 38 35.83 4.81 3.04
N ALA A 39 36.51 5.04 1.92
CA ALA A 39 37.90 5.47 1.95
C ALA A 39 37.94 6.86 2.60
N THR A 40 38.82 7.03 3.59
CA THR A 40 39.13 8.36 4.12
C THR A 40 40.36 8.89 3.40
N GLU A 41 40.60 10.20 3.38
CA GLU A 41 41.76 10.81 2.70
C GLU A 41 43.13 10.40 3.31
N GLY A 42 43.17 9.47 4.25
CA GLY A 42 44.39 8.92 4.86
C GLY A 42 44.54 7.40 4.69
N VAL A 43 45.43 6.80 5.48
CA VAL A 43 45.72 5.34 5.47
C VAL A 43 44.60 4.45 6.02
N GLY A 44 43.44 5.02 6.35
CA GLY A 44 42.33 4.32 7.00
C GLY A 44 41.09 4.19 6.11
N ALA A 45 40.22 3.26 6.48
CA ALA A 45 38.88 3.13 5.93
C ALA A 45 37.85 2.99 7.06
N ALA A 46 36.64 3.48 6.81
CA ALA A 46 35.54 3.40 7.76
C ALA A 46 34.36 2.63 7.16
N PHE A 47 33.60 1.92 8.00
CA PHE A 47 32.30 1.37 7.62
C PHE A 47 31.20 2.28 8.11
N LEU A 48 30.47 2.87 7.16
CA LEU A 48 29.29 3.68 7.45
C LEU A 48 28.08 2.76 7.52
N ASN A 49 27.41 2.74 8.66
CA ASN A 49 26.16 1.99 8.84
C ASN A 49 25.05 2.65 8.01
N LEU A 50 24.55 1.97 7.00
CA LEU A 50 23.42 2.43 6.19
C LEU A 50 22.06 2.03 6.79
N GLY A 51 22.07 1.23 7.87
CA GLY A 51 20.87 0.72 8.56
C GLY A 51 20.57 -0.73 8.20
N GLU A 52 19.40 -1.20 8.63
CA GLU A 52 18.88 -2.54 8.31
C GLU A 52 18.83 -2.76 6.80
N ARG A 53 19.24 -3.95 6.34
CA ARG A 53 19.33 -4.33 4.92
C ARG A 53 18.06 -4.03 4.15
N SER A 54 16.89 -4.36 4.71
CA SER A 54 15.61 -4.17 4.03
C SER A 54 15.28 -2.69 3.78
N ILE A 55 15.80 -1.78 4.61
CA ILE A 55 15.64 -0.32 4.46
C ILE A 55 16.74 0.22 3.55
N ALA A 56 18.00 -0.11 3.83
CA ALA A 56 19.16 0.39 3.11
C ALA A 56 19.16 0.01 1.62
N LEU A 57 18.67 -1.18 1.28
CA LEU A 57 18.56 -1.65 -0.11
C LEU A 57 17.19 -1.33 -0.75
N GLY A 58 16.29 -0.67 -0.02
CA GLY A 58 14.94 -0.36 -0.51
C GLY A 58 14.12 -1.60 -0.89
N GLU A 59 14.28 -2.71 -0.16
CA GLU A 59 13.61 -3.97 -0.49
C GLU A 59 12.08 -3.80 -0.46
N PRO A 60 11.36 -4.29 -1.48
CA PRO A 60 9.91 -4.12 -1.53
C PRO A 60 9.19 -4.78 -0.35
N ILE A 61 8.13 -4.15 0.11
CA ILE A 61 7.23 -4.69 1.14
C ILE A 61 6.05 -5.38 0.45
N ASN A 62 5.95 -6.70 0.59
CA ASN A 62 4.79 -7.46 0.10
C ASN A 62 3.61 -7.33 1.06
N VAL A 63 2.59 -6.59 0.66
CA VAL A 63 1.38 -6.37 1.44
C VAL A 63 0.39 -7.49 1.17
N ILE A 64 0.24 -8.40 2.13
CA ILE A 64 -0.71 -9.52 2.12
C ILE A 64 -1.34 -9.69 3.50
N SER A 65 -2.53 -10.27 3.54
CA SER A 65 -3.33 -10.38 4.77
C SER A 65 -2.75 -11.33 5.82
N ASN A 66 -1.87 -12.25 5.42
CA ASN A 66 -1.15 -13.17 6.30
C ASN A 66 0.33 -12.78 6.49
N SER A 67 0.72 -11.53 6.19
CA SER A 67 2.07 -11.04 6.43
C SER A 67 2.41 -11.09 7.92
N PRO A 68 3.64 -11.46 8.32
CA PRO A 68 4.07 -11.34 9.71
C PRO A 68 4.11 -9.87 10.18
N ASP A 69 4.24 -8.91 9.25
CA ASP A 69 4.16 -7.49 9.55
C ASP A 69 2.71 -7.04 9.76
N ARG A 70 2.39 -6.62 10.99
CA ARG A 70 1.06 -6.13 11.38
C ARG A 70 0.61 -4.93 10.55
N ARG A 71 1.54 -4.09 10.08
CA ARG A 71 1.25 -2.95 9.20
C ARG A 71 0.72 -3.45 7.87
N CYS A 72 1.34 -4.46 7.28
CA CYS A 72 0.87 -5.09 6.04
C CYS A 72 -0.53 -5.71 6.20
N GLN A 73 -0.82 -6.31 7.36
CA GLN A 73 -2.15 -6.82 7.65
C GLN A 73 -3.20 -5.70 7.63
N LEU A 74 -2.89 -4.53 8.23
CA LEU A 74 -3.77 -3.35 8.23
C LEU A 74 -3.92 -2.71 6.84
N ILE A 75 -2.85 -2.65 6.04
CA ILE A 75 -2.90 -2.11 4.68
C ILE A 75 -3.73 -3.02 3.76
N SER A 76 -3.68 -4.34 3.95
CA SER A 76 -4.40 -5.31 3.11
C SER A 76 -5.91 -5.04 3.01
N ASN A 77 -6.52 -5.42 1.87
CA ASN A 77 -7.96 -5.26 1.65
C ASN A 77 -8.83 -6.06 2.63
N PHE A 78 -8.25 -7.06 3.30
CA PHE A 78 -8.92 -7.95 4.25
C PHE A 78 -9.08 -7.32 5.64
N ALA A 79 -8.31 -6.28 5.96
CA ALA A 79 -8.31 -5.66 7.28
C ALA A 79 -9.70 -5.10 7.65
N HIS A 80 -10.13 -5.31 8.90
CA HIS A 80 -11.31 -4.65 9.43
C HIS A 80 -11.00 -3.16 9.68
N THR A 81 -11.24 -2.37 8.63
CA THR A 81 -10.89 -0.95 8.52
C THR A 81 -12.12 -0.26 7.92
N PRO A 82 -13.15 -0.01 8.75
CA PRO A 82 -14.42 0.46 8.24
C PRO A 82 -14.31 1.85 7.62
N PHE A 83 -15.07 2.08 6.55
CA PHE A 83 -15.15 3.37 5.88
C PHE A 83 -16.54 3.56 5.27
N VAL A 84 -16.87 4.81 4.96
CA VAL A 84 -18.06 5.20 4.19
C VAL A 84 -17.62 5.65 2.81
N LEU A 85 -18.27 5.15 1.77
CA LEU A 85 -18.10 5.58 0.39
C LEU A 85 -19.47 5.81 -0.24
N ASP A 86 -19.70 6.99 -0.81
CA ASP A 86 -20.98 7.40 -1.42
C ASP A 86 -22.20 7.14 -0.51
N GLY A 87 -22.04 7.41 0.79
CA GLY A 87 -23.09 7.24 1.80
C GLY A 87 -23.32 5.79 2.26
N VAL A 88 -22.56 4.83 1.75
CA VAL A 88 -22.65 3.41 2.13
C VAL A 88 -21.50 3.02 3.03
N ALA A 89 -21.81 2.35 4.15
CA ALA A 89 -20.80 1.83 5.07
C ALA A 89 -20.26 0.47 4.62
N TYR A 90 -18.94 0.32 4.68
CA TYR A 90 -18.22 -0.91 4.38
C TYR A 90 -17.29 -1.27 5.54
N ALA A 91 -17.22 -2.55 5.90
CA ALA A 91 -16.35 -3.03 6.99
C ALA A 91 -14.89 -3.22 6.53
N SER A 92 -14.66 -3.40 5.23
CA SER A 92 -13.34 -3.41 4.60
C SER A 92 -13.41 -3.21 3.08
N VAL A 93 -12.27 -3.01 2.44
CA VAL A 93 -12.15 -2.95 0.97
C VAL A 93 -12.56 -4.28 0.33
N GLU A 94 -12.26 -5.42 0.98
CA GLU A 94 -12.76 -6.74 0.56
C GLU A 94 -14.30 -6.81 0.64
N GLY A 95 -14.91 -6.29 1.69
CA GLY A 95 -16.38 -6.20 1.81
C GLY A 95 -17.01 -5.38 0.70
N PHE A 96 -16.44 -4.20 0.41
CA PHE A 96 -16.81 -3.38 -0.75
C PHE A 96 -16.71 -4.20 -2.05
N TRP A 97 -15.56 -4.80 -2.31
CA TRP A 97 -15.30 -5.50 -3.57
C TRP A 97 -16.23 -6.68 -3.81
N GLN A 98 -16.42 -7.51 -2.80
CA GLN A 98 -17.26 -8.70 -2.92
C GLN A 98 -18.75 -8.32 -3.02
N SER A 99 -19.14 -7.17 -2.45
CA SER A 99 -20.52 -6.67 -2.57
C SER A 99 -20.88 -6.26 -4.00
N LEU A 100 -19.92 -5.81 -4.82
CA LEU A 100 -20.18 -5.39 -6.21
C LEU A 100 -20.71 -6.53 -7.08
N LYS A 101 -20.39 -7.77 -6.72
CA LYS A 101 -20.83 -8.98 -7.43
C LYS A 101 -22.29 -9.34 -7.18
N CYS A 102 -22.89 -8.83 -6.10
CA CYS A 102 -24.25 -9.20 -5.72
C CYS A 102 -25.26 -8.39 -6.52
N ASP A 103 -26.27 -9.00 -7.13
CA ASP A 103 -27.31 -8.22 -7.83
C ASP A 103 -28.30 -7.59 -6.86
N ARG A 104 -28.70 -8.35 -5.84
CA ARG A 104 -29.71 -7.91 -4.86
C ARG A 104 -29.12 -6.92 -3.86
N GLN A 105 -29.81 -5.81 -3.65
CA GLN A 105 -29.40 -4.77 -2.70
C GLN A 105 -29.24 -5.29 -1.26
N SER A 106 -30.06 -6.26 -0.85
CA SER A 106 -29.95 -6.92 0.47
C SER A 106 -28.64 -7.69 0.62
N ASP A 107 -28.23 -8.43 -0.42
CA ASP A 107 -26.97 -9.16 -0.45
C ASP A 107 -25.77 -8.21 -0.50
N ARG A 108 -25.86 -7.14 -1.31
CA ARG A 108 -24.84 -6.08 -1.33
C ARG A 108 -24.58 -5.52 0.07
N ARG A 109 -25.63 -5.12 0.79
CA ARG A 109 -25.53 -4.60 2.17
C ARG A 109 -24.94 -5.62 3.14
N ARG A 110 -25.39 -6.88 3.04
CA ARG A 110 -24.91 -7.98 3.88
C ARG A 110 -23.41 -8.22 3.68
N VAL A 111 -22.93 -8.23 2.44
CA VAL A 111 -21.51 -8.45 2.11
C VAL A 111 -20.66 -7.22 2.44
N ALA A 112 -21.18 -6.01 2.23
CA ALA A 112 -20.52 -4.76 2.60
C ALA A 112 -20.14 -4.70 4.09
N ALA A 113 -20.96 -5.29 4.96
CA ALA A 113 -20.71 -5.38 6.40
C ALA A 113 -19.69 -6.46 6.80
N MET A 114 -19.13 -7.22 5.86
CA MET A 114 -18.13 -8.25 6.12
C MET A 114 -16.71 -7.78 5.84
N TRP A 115 -15.73 -8.46 6.43
CA TRP A 115 -14.31 -8.28 6.14
C TRP A 115 -13.60 -9.62 6.04
N GLY A 116 -12.35 -9.60 5.60
CA GLY A 116 -11.46 -10.77 5.57
C GLY A 116 -12.04 -12.00 4.86
N LYS A 117 -11.78 -13.18 5.44
CA LYS A 117 -12.25 -14.46 4.89
C LYS A 117 -13.78 -14.57 4.77
N PRO A 118 -14.60 -14.07 5.72
CA PRO A 118 -16.05 -14.01 5.54
C PRO A 118 -16.48 -13.28 4.25
N ALA A 119 -15.98 -12.05 4.01
CA ALA A 119 -16.30 -11.29 2.80
C ALA A 119 -15.86 -12.02 1.53
N MET A 120 -14.61 -12.48 1.51
CA MET A 120 -14.05 -13.26 0.39
C MET A 120 -14.91 -14.50 0.08
N ARG A 121 -15.36 -15.24 1.10
CA ARG A 121 -16.20 -16.43 0.92
C ARG A 121 -17.58 -16.08 0.39
N ALA A 122 -18.18 -14.99 0.87
CA ALA A 122 -19.52 -14.56 0.44
C ALA A 122 -19.57 -14.24 -1.06
N GLY A 123 -18.53 -13.59 -1.61
CA GLY A 123 -18.46 -13.30 -3.04
C GLY A 123 -17.72 -14.35 -3.88
N ARG A 124 -17.18 -15.43 -3.28
CA ARG A 124 -16.55 -16.54 -4.04
C ARG A 124 -17.58 -17.41 -4.76
N ALA A 125 -18.77 -17.55 -4.18
CA ALA A 125 -19.86 -18.33 -4.77
C ALA A 125 -20.57 -17.60 -5.93
N ILE A 126 -20.28 -16.31 -6.09
CA ILE A 126 -20.90 -15.46 -7.11
C ILE A 126 -19.88 -15.25 -8.24
N PRO A 127 -20.22 -15.62 -9.49
CA PRO A 127 -19.38 -15.34 -10.64
C PRO A 127 -19.08 -13.85 -10.74
N TYR A 128 -17.87 -13.53 -11.21
CA TYR A 128 -17.59 -12.16 -11.59
C TYR A 128 -18.12 -11.96 -13.01
N GLU A 129 -19.24 -11.27 -13.13
CA GLU A 129 -19.84 -10.93 -14.42
C GLU A 129 -18.95 -9.98 -15.23
N ALA A 130 -19.24 -9.80 -16.52
CA ALA A 130 -18.51 -8.86 -17.38
C ALA A 130 -18.65 -7.40 -16.92
N THR A 131 -19.73 -7.09 -16.20
CA THR A 131 -20.04 -5.77 -15.66
C THR A 131 -20.50 -5.86 -14.21
N VAL A 132 -20.25 -4.83 -13.42
CA VAL A 132 -20.80 -4.66 -12.07
C VAL A 132 -21.55 -3.33 -11.99
N SER A 133 -22.70 -3.34 -11.33
CA SER A 133 -23.46 -2.12 -11.08
C SER A 133 -22.91 -1.39 -9.85
N TYR A 134 -22.79 -0.07 -9.92
CA TYR A 134 -22.40 0.78 -8.80
C TYR A 134 -23.11 2.13 -8.89
N GLY A 135 -24.03 2.41 -7.95
CA GLY A 135 -24.99 3.50 -8.10
C GLY A 135 -25.78 3.35 -9.39
N ASP A 136 -25.88 4.43 -10.17
CA ASP A 136 -26.55 4.44 -11.47
C ASP A 136 -25.64 4.02 -12.65
N ARG A 137 -24.43 3.53 -12.35
CA ARG A 137 -23.42 3.19 -13.37
C ARG A 137 -23.27 1.68 -13.54
N GLN A 138 -23.03 1.26 -14.78
CA GLN A 138 -22.48 -0.06 -15.10
C GLN A 138 -20.98 0.07 -15.36
N VAL A 139 -20.18 -0.76 -14.71
CA VAL A 139 -18.72 -0.71 -14.80
C VAL A 139 -18.19 -2.02 -15.35
N VAL A 140 -17.44 -1.95 -16.45
CA VAL A 140 -16.84 -3.13 -17.10
C VAL A 140 -15.68 -3.64 -16.27
N VAL A 141 -15.70 -4.93 -15.97
CA VAL A 141 -14.77 -5.57 -15.05
C VAL A 141 -13.38 -5.67 -15.66
N GLY A 142 -12.37 -5.35 -14.86
CA GLY A 142 -10.96 -5.39 -15.26
C GLY A 142 -10.51 -4.19 -16.09
N THR A 143 -11.36 -3.17 -16.24
CA THR A 143 -11.02 -1.93 -16.95
C THR A 143 -10.54 -0.84 -16.00
N TRP A 144 -10.09 0.28 -16.56
CA TRP A 144 -9.70 1.47 -15.81
C TRP A 144 -10.79 1.96 -14.84
N ASP A 145 -12.04 2.03 -15.29
CA ASP A 145 -13.16 2.48 -14.45
C ASP A 145 -13.37 1.58 -13.24
N HIS A 146 -13.18 0.27 -13.44
CA HIS A 146 -13.23 -0.72 -12.36
C HIS A 146 -12.10 -0.52 -11.35
N TRP A 147 -10.89 -0.23 -11.82
CA TRP A 147 -9.76 0.07 -10.95
C TRP A 147 -9.91 1.42 -10.24
N GLN A 148 -10.59 2.39 -10.85
CA GLN A 148 -10.91 3.65 -10.20
C GLN A 148 -11.91 3.48 -9.05
N LEU A 149 -12.90 2.58 -9.18
CA LEU A 149 -13.75 2.22 -8.05
C LEU A 149 -12.95 1.59 -6.89
N MET A 150 -12.01 0.70 -7.21
CA MET A 150 -11.12 0.13 -6.19
C MET A 150 -10.23 1.19 -5.54
N SER A 151 -9.70 2.12 -6.35
CA SER A 151 -8.92 3.26 -5.88
C SER A 151 -9.74 4.12 -4.92
N ALA A 152 -10.99 4.45 -5.26
CA ALA A 152 -11.89 5.23 -4.41
C ALA A 152 -12.16 4.55 -3.06
N ALA A 153 -12.40 3.24 -3.06
CA ALA A 153 -12.58 2.48 -1.82
C ALA A 153 -11.30 2.45 -0.95
N CYS A 154 -10.14 2.26 -1.57
CA CYS A 154 -8.86 2.33 -0.86
C CYS A 154 -8.63 3.75 -0.29
N TRP A 155 -8.91 4.79 -1.08
CA TRP A 155 -8.85 6.18 -0.65
C TRP A 155 -9.73 6.43 0.58
N ALA A 156 -11.00 6.04 0.53
CA ALA A 156 -11.92 6.17 1.65
C ALA A 156 -11.42 5.45 2.90
N LYS A 157 -10.91 4.21 2.76
CA LYS A 157 -10.26 3.48 3.85
C LYS A 157 -9.12 4.27 4.50
N PHE A 158 -8.13 4.71 3.72
CA PHE A 158 -6.95 5.37 4.28
C PHE A 158 -7.21 6.81 4.71
N ALA A 159 -8.26 7.46 4.22
CA ALA A 159 -8.67 8.78 4.69
C ALA A 159 -9.44 8.72 6.02
N GLN A 160 -10.18 7.63 6.28
CA GLN A 160 -11.09 7.53 7.43
C GLN A 160 -10.57 6.65 8.57
N ASP A 161 -9.70 5.65 8.29
CA ASP A 161 -9.10 4.80 9.32
C ASP A 161 -7.65 5.21 9.59
N GLU A 162 -7.44 5.93 10.69
CA GLU A 162 -6.11 6.43 11.11
C GLU A 162 -5.09 5.31 11.35
N ARG A 163 -5.52 4.10 11.74
CA ARG A 163 -4.61 2.97 11.94
C ARG A 163 -4.10 2.45 10.60
N ALA A 164 -5.00 2.34 9.61
CA ALA A 164 -4.64 1.95 8.25
C ALA A 164 -3.73 3.00 7.59
N LYS A 165 -4.06 4.28 7.77
CA LYS A 165 -3.26 5.41 7.31
C LYS A 165 -1.86 5.41 7.91
N ALA A 166 -1.75 5.32 9.23
CA ALA A 166 -0.47 5.25 9.92
C ALA A 166 0.35 4.04 9.47
N ALA A 167 -0.28 2.87 9.32
CA ALA A 167 0.38 1.67 8.79
C ALA A 167 0.93 1.90 7.38
N LEU A 168 0.17 2.54 6.49
CA LEU A 168 0.61 2.85 5.13
C LEU A 168 1.77 3.85 5.12
N LEU A 169 1.69 4.94 5.88
CA LEU A 169 2.77 5.94 5.97
C LEU A 169 4.06 5.35 6.59
N ALA A 170 3.92 4.46 7.57
CA ALA A 170 5.06 3.80 8.23
C ALA A 170 5.87 2.87 7.31
N THR A 171 5.39 2.61 6.09
CA THR A 171 6.19 1.90 5.07
C THR A 171 7.27 2.77 4.43
N GLY A 172 7.23 4.09 4.67
CA GLY A 172 8.24 5.04 4.19
C GLY A 172 8.32 5.11 2.66
N SER A 173 9.53 5.21 2.14
CA SER A 173 9.80 5.26 0.69
C SER A 173 9.89 3.89 0.04
N ARG A 174 9.84 2.79 0.80
CA ARG A 174 10.01 1.44 0.26
C ARG A 174 8.92 1.11 -0.76
N PRO A 175 9.24 0.46 -1.89
CA PRO A 175 8.24 0.00 -2.85
C PRO A 175 7.24 -0.96 -2.17
N LEU A 176 5.97 -0.88 -2.53
CA LEU A 176 4.96 -1.85 -2.10
C LEU A 176 4.72 -2.85 -3.22
N THR A 177 4.44 -4.10 -2.87
CA THR A 177 4.01 -5.14 -3.80
C THR A 177 2.78 -5.88 -3.27
N HIS A 178 2.04 -6.51 -4.17
CA HIS A 178 0.94 -7.40 -3.82
C HIS A 178 1.08 -8.73 -4.56
N GLN A 179 1.86 -9.63 -3.99
CA GLN A 179 2.12 -10.96 -4.52
C GLN A 179 1.40 -11.99 -3.66
N THR A 180 0.27 -12.46 -4.17
CA THR A 180 -0.53 -13.55 -3.60
C THR A 180 -0.24 -14.87 -4.29
N ARG A 181 -0.60 -15.99 -3.66
CA ARG A 181 -0.45 -17.33 -4.24
C ARG A 181 -1.19 -17.50 -5.57
N THR A 182 -2.31 -16.80 -5.73
CA THR A 182 -3.14 -16.84 -6.94
C THR A 182 -3.13 -15.48 -7.59
N TYR A 183 -2.82 -15.45 -8.89
CA TYR A 183 -2.87 -14.24 -9.69
C TYR A 183 -4.32 -13.83 -9.96
N CYS A 184 -4.66 -12.57 -9.67
CA CYS A 184 -5.97 -12.01 -9.99
C CYS A 184 -5.90 -11.27 -11.34
N ARG A 185 -6.75 -11.67 -12.28
CA ARG A 185 -6.84 -11.01 -13.60
C ARG A 185 -7.69 -9.74 -13.59
N THR A 186 -8.62 -9.60 -12.65
CA THR A 186 -9.55 -8.46 -12.60
C THR A 186 -8.95 -7.25 -11.88
N ILE A 187 -8.14 -7.48 -10.84
CA ILE A 187 -7.23 -6.47 -10.29
C ILE A 187 -5.85 -7.12 -10.11
N PRO A 188 -4.94 -6.92 -11.07
CA PRO A 188 -3.56 -7.37 -10.94
C PRO A 188 -2.90 -6.77 -9.69
N GLY A 189 -2.04 -7.55 -9.04
CA GLY A 189 -1.33 -7.09 -7.83
C GLY A 189 -0.51 -5.83 -8.04
N VAL A 190 0.00 -5.60 -9.25
CA VAL A 190 0.70 -4.36 -9.63
C VAL A 190 -0.21 -3.14 -9.55
N ILE A 191 -1.48 -3.26 -9.94
CA ILE A 191 -2.46 -2.16 -9.85
C ILE A 191 -2.80 -1.86 -8.39
N MET A 192 -2.99 -2.88 -7.56
CA MET A 192 -3.21 -2.68 -6.12
C MET A 192 -2.04 -1.97 -5.44
N ALA A 193 -0.82 -2.42 -5.73
CA ALA A 193 0.39 -1.79 -5.20
C ALA A 193 0.51 -0.32 -5.63
N GLU A 194 0.24 -0.03 -6.90
CA GLU A 194 0.24 1.33 -7.44
C GLU A 194 -0.79 2.22 -6.75
N ILE A 195 -2.01 1.73 -6.52
CA ILE A 195 -3.06 2.44 -5.78
C ILE A 195 -2.55 2.81 -4.37
N TRP A 196 -2.01 1.86 -3.62
CA TRP A 196 -1.50 2.13 -2.27
C TRP A 196 -0.33 3.13 -2.27
N MET A 197 0.60 3.01 -3.23
CA MET A 197 1.73 3.94 -3.32
C MET A 197 1.28 5.36 -3.69
N LYS A 198 0.31 5.52 -4.59
CA LYS A 198 -0.29 6.82 -4.92
C LYS A 198 -0.98 7.45 -3.72
N ILE A 199 -1.76 6.66 -2.98
CA ILE A 199 -2.43 7.10 -1.75
C ILE A 199 -1.39 7.53 -0.72
N ARG A 200 -0.36 6.71 -0.49
CA ARG A 200 0.73 7.01 0.45
C ARG A 200 1.44 8.32 0.12
N ALA A 201 1.79 8.52 -1.15
CA ALA A 201 2.46 9.74 -1.60
C ALA A 201 1.60 10.97 -1.30
N HIS A 202 0.33 10.95 -1.68
CA HIS A 202 -0.56 12.08 -1.46
C HIS A 202 -0.85 12.34 0.03
N LEU A 203 -1.03 11.29 0.86
CA LEU A 203 -1.20 11.44 2.31
C LEU A 203 0.08 11.94 3.00
N GLY A 204 1.26 11.56 2.52
CA GLY A 204 2.56 11.95 3.08
C GLY A 204 2.93 13.41 2.79
N HIS A 205 2.40 14.01 1.73
CA HIS A 205 2.62 15.42 1.39
C HIS A 205 1.69 16.40 2.13
N GLY A 206 0.77 15.90 2.96
CA GLY A 206 -0.05 16.74 3.85
C GLY A 206 -0.98 17.69 3.10
N GLY A 207 -2.15 17.22 2.67
CA GLY A 207 -3.36 18.03 2.63
C GLY A 207 -3.37 19.35 1.85
N ASP A 208 -2.47 19.59 0.90
CA ASP A 208 -2.63 20.67 -0.07
C ASP A 208 -3.74 20.29 -1.06
N CYS A 209 -4.97 20.45 -0.58
CA CYS A 209 -6.17 20.50 -1.39
C CYS A 209 -6.10 21.79 -2.21
N GLY A 210 -5.34 21.76 -3.30
CA GLY A 210 -5.52 22.67 -4.41
C GLY A 210 -6.93 22.48 -4.95
N SER A 211 -7.80 23.43 -4.62
CA SER A 211 -9.11 23.61 -5.20
C SER A 211 -9.07 23.49 -6.72
N VAL A 212 -9.59 22.38 -7.27
CA VAL A 212 -10.03 22.34 -8.67
C VAL A 212 -11.47 22.83 -8.69
N SER A 213 -11.62 24.15 -8.58
CA SER A 213 -12.85 24.87 -8.88
C SER A 213 -12.88 25.26 -10.37
N GLY A 214 -14.00 24.97 -11.04
CA GLY A 214 -14.36 25.50 -12.35
C GLY A 214 -14.05 24.51 -13.49
N GLY A 215 -14.99 23.68 -13.94
CA GLY A 215 -16.27 24.11 -14.49
C GLY A 215 -16.08 24.63 -15.91
N ARG A 216 -15.84 23.73 -16.88
CA ARG A 216 -16.08 24.05 -18.30
C ARG A 216 -17.57 23.97 -18.54
N GLU A 217 -18.22 25.12 -18.49
CA GLU A 217 -19.56 25.32 -19.01
C GLU A 217 -19.54 25.12 -20.54
N PRO A 218 -20.45 24.33 -21.13
CA PRO A 218 -20.57 24.25 -22.57
C PRO A 218 -21.24 25.51 -23.11
N ALA A 219 -20.61 26.14 -24.09
CA ALA A 219 -21.11 27.32 -24.79
C ALA A 219 -22.56 27.11 -25.28
N ARG A 220 -23.50 27.88 -24.72
CA ARG A 220 -24.84 28.06 -25.28
C ARG A 220 -24.73 28.99 -26.48
N LEU A 221 -24.90 28.42 -27.67
CA LEU A 221 -25.34 29.15 -28.87
C LEU A 221 -26.74 29.72 -28.62
N CYS A 222 -26.85 31.03 -28.45
CA CYS A 222 -28.09 31.79 -28.56
C CYS A 222 -27.75 33.26 -28.90
N THR A 223 -27.50 33.56 -30.17
CA THR A 223 -27.63 34.93 -30.70
C THR A 223 -28.80 34.94 -31.65
N GLY A 224 -29.92 35.42 -31.15
CA GLY A 224 -31.09 35.75 -31.93
C GLY A 224 -31.77 36.94 -31.27
N GLU A 225 -31.32 38.15 -31.57
CA GLU A 225 -32.16 39.35 -31.43
C GLU A 225 -31.98 40.24 -32.67
N ARG A 226 -33.07 40.29 -33.42
CA ARG A 226 -33.42 41.36 -34.36
C ARG A 226 -33.65 42.63 -33.55
N ARG A 227 -33.09 43.76 -33.98
CA ARG A 227 -33.75 45.08 -33.87
C ARG A 227 -33.31 45.99 -35.02
N ALA A 228 -34.33 46.68 -35.55
CA ALA A 228 -34.37 47.71 -36.60
C ALA A 228 -34.09 47.23 -38.03
#